data_AF-A0A1G2YQL2-F1
#
_entry.id   AF-A0A1G2YQL2-F1
#
_cell.length_a   1.000
_cell.length_b   1.000
_cell.length_c   1.000
_cell.angle_alpha   90.00
_cell.angle_beta   90.00
_cell.angle_gamma   90.00
#
_symmetry.space_group_name_H-M   'P 1'
#
loop_
_entity.id
_entity.type
_entity.pdbx_description
1 polymer ?
#
loop_
_entity_poly.entity_id
_entity_poly.type
_entity_poly.pdbx_seq_one_letter_code
_entity_poly.pdbx_strand_id
1 'polypeptide(L)'
;MKFRLILSLTILISVFEAGRCERIKDIVEIQGIRSNPLRGIGLVIGLSGTGDSTALSRQILTNILRDSGLVLDPKDLTGGNIAVVMVTAELGPFAREGSQIDADVSAIGDAKSLQGGILLPTPLKGLDGQVYAVGQGGVSIGGWTASGENASITKNHQTVGRIPGGAIVEQEEIATFIEYIAGHRFITLNLRNSDFSTAQRISEAIEKIYEDSAVVVDAGTIKVKIPGEISREGISGFIDNITTPDVKVDVPAVVVINERTGTIVVGENVGISAVAISQGSLVVKIKETETVSQPVAPFSDAGTTERV
;
A
#
# COMPACT_ATOMS: atom_id res chain seq x y z
N MET A 1 -54.60 -17.89 -27.51
CA MET A 1 -54.26 -16.95 -26.42
C MET A 1 -53.15 -17.44 -25.47
N LYS A 2 -53.04 -18.75 -25.16
CA LYS A 2 -52.03 -19.26 -24.20
C LYS A 2 -50.57 -19.19 -24.70
N PHE A 3 -50.33 -19.26 -26.01
CA PHE A 3 -48.97 -19.20 -26.58
C PHE A 3 -48.34 -17.81 -26.56
N ARG A 4 -49.15 -16.75 -26.65
CA ARG A 4 -48.70 -15.35 -26.49
C ARG A 4 -48.34 -15.01 -25.03
N LEU A 5 -48.98 -15.67 -24.06
CA LEU A 5 -48.73 -15.46 -22.64
C LEU A 5 -47.43 -16.13 -22.16
N ILE A 6 -47.02 -17.22 -22.81
CA ILE A 6 -45.78 -17.92 -22.53
C ILE A 6 -44.59 -17.17 -23.14
N LEU A 7 -44.75 -16.62 -24.36
CA LEU A 7 -43.71 -15.81 -25.00
C LEU A 7 -43.43 -14.49 -24.24
N SER A 8 -44.43 -13.94 -23.53
CA SER A 8 -44.23 -12.76 -22.67
C SER A 8 -43.60 -13.08 -21.32
N LEU A 9 -43.62 -14.34 -20.86
CA LEU A 9 -43.06 -14.73 -19.57
C LEU A 9 -41.58 -15.14 -19.67
N THR A 10 -41.14 -15.62 -20.83
CA THR A 10 -39.74 -16.02 -21.06
C THR A 10 -38.79 -14.83 -21.32
N ILE A 11 -39.32 -13.65 -21.67
CA ILE A 11 -38.53 -12.40 -21.80
C ILE A 11 -38.21 -11.76 -20.44
N LEU A 12 -38.78 -12.29 -19.34
CA LEU A 12 -38.56 -11.78 -17.99
C LEU A 12 -37.48 -12.54 -17.20
N ILE A 13 -36.60 -13.28 -17.87
CA ILE A 13 -35.35 -13.75 -17.27
C ILE A 13 -34.31 -12.68 -17.58
N SER A 14 -34.38 -11.60 -16.81
CA SER A 14 -33.37 -10.57 -16.79
C SER A 14 -32.03 -11.23 -16.49
N VAL A 15 -31.10 -11.08 -17.43
CA VAL A 15 -29.68 -11.32 -17.22
C VAL A 15 -29.28 -10.47 -16.03
N PHE A 16 -29.18 -11.08 -14.84
CA PHE A 16 -28.51 -10.45 -13.72
C PHE A 16 -27.04 -10.39 -14.11
N GLU A 17 -26.63 -9.25 -14.67
CA GLU A 17 -25.22 -8.87 -14.62
C GLU A 17 -24.81 -8.95 -13.16
N ALA A 18 -23.94 -9.92 -12.83
CA ALA A 18 -23.22 -9.93 -11.58
C ALA A 18 -22.26 -8.74 -11.59
N GLY A 19 -22.79 -7.54 -11.36
CA GLY A 19 -21.96 -6.36 -11.14
C GLY A 19 -21.10 -6.62 -9.92
N ARG A 20 -19.78 -6.46 -10.06
CA ARG A 20 -18.87 -6.53 -8.94
C ARG A 20 -19.17 -5.35 -8.02
N CYS A 21 -19.80 -5.67 -6.89
CA CYS A 21 -19.98 -4.72 -5.83
C CYS A 21 -18.76 -4.80 -4.91
N GLU A 22 -18.11 -3.67 -4.71
CA GLU A 22 -17.00 -3.52 -3.77
C GLU A 22 -17.47 -2.60 -2.64
N ARG A 23 -16.99 -2.84 -1.41
CA ARG A 23 -17.30 -1.95 -0.29
C ARG A 23 -16.62 -0.61 -0.53
N ILE A 24 -17.31 0.48 -0.18
CA ILE A 24 -16.76 1.83 -0.31
C ILE A 24 -15.38 1.93 0.36
N LYS A 25 -15.18 1.37 1.55
CA LYS A 25 -13.88 1.38 2.26
C LYS A 25 -12.70 0.72 1.50
N ASP A 26 -12.98 -0.18 0.57
CA ASP A 26 -11.94 -0.91 -0.17
C ASP A 26 -11.47 -0.11 -1.42
N ILE A 27 -12.29 0.86 -1.87
CA ILE A 27 -12.09 1.64 -3.09
C ILE A 27 -11.88 3.13 -2.86
N VAL A 28 -12.14 3.64 -1.65
CA VAL A 28 -11.88 5.04 -1.28
C VAL A 28 -10.86 5.15 -0.15
N GLU A 29 -10.16 6.27 -0.13
CA GLU A 29 -9.27 6.71 0.93
C GLU A 29 -9.79 8.04 1.49
N ILE A 30 -9.67 8.22 2.79
CA ILE A 30 -10.12 9.46 3.42
C ILE A 30 -8.98 10.48 3.33
N GLN A 31 -9.26 11.62 2.74
CA GLN A 31 -8.29 12.70 2.61
C GLN A 31 -7.79 13.14 3.99
N GLY A 32 -6.47 13.27 4.13
CA GLY A 32 -5.82 13.65 5.38
C GLY A 32 -5.40 12.48 6.26
N ILE A 33 -5.92 11.26 6.02
CA ILE A 33 -5.44 10.03 6.66
C ILE A 33 -4.31 9.46 5.80
N ARG A 34 -3.08 9.86 6.09
CA ARG A 34 -1.86 9.41 5.38
C ARG A 34 -0.73 9.12 6.35
N SER A 35 0.16 8.21 5.98
CA SER A 35 1.42 8.02 6.70
C SER A 35 2.40 9.15 6.37
N ASN A 36 3.23 9.54 7.32
CA ASN A 36 4.32 10.50 7.11
C ASN A 36 5.67 9.76 7.07
N PRO A 37 6.44 9.86 5.98
CA PRO A 37 7.78 9.29 5.93
C PRO A 37 8.73 10.04 6.87
N LEU A 38 9.39 9.28 7.74
CA LEU A 38 10.43 9.77 8.63
C LEU A 38 11.81 9.33 8.13
N ARG A 39 12.81 10.17 8.34
CA ARG A 39 14.21 9.86 8.01
C ARG A 39 15.19 10.41 9.04
N GLY A 40 16.27 9.70 9.27
CA GLY A 40 17.37 10.12 10.13
C GLY A 40 18.70 9.56 9.65
N ILE A 41 19.79 10.26 9.97
CA ILE A 41 21.14 9.73 9.77
C ILE A 41 21.58 9.17 11.11
N GLY A 42 21.84 7.86 11.13
CA GLY A 42 22.21 7.10 12.31
C GLY A 42 23.59 6.47 12.22
N LEU A 43 23.97 5.81 13.30
CA LEU A 43 25.22 5.07 13.40
C LEU A 43 24.94 3.64 13.87
N VAL A 44 25.39 2.66 13.10
CA VAL A 44 25.36 1.25 13.48
C VAL A 44 26.74 0.85 14.01
N ILE A 45 26.78 0.18 15.15
CA ILE A 45 28.01 -0.28 15.82
C ILE A 45 28.00 -1.79 16.02
N GLY A 46 29.17 -2.37 16.34
CA GLY A 46 29.30 -3.80 16.63
C GLY A 46 29.46 -4.67 15.37
N LEU A 47 29.89 -4.07 14.27
CA LEU A 47 30.13 -4.77 13.01
C LEU A 47 31.48 -5.51 13.03
N SER A 48 31.53 -6.75 12.56
CA SER A 48 32.76 -7.57 12.62
C SER A 48 33.77 -7.23 11.51
N GLY A 49 34.21 -5.97 11.42
CA GLY A 49 35.16 -5.50 10.39
C GLY A 49 34.51 -5.20 9.04
N THR A 50 33.18 -5.19 8.98
CA THR A 50 32.38 -4.95 7.75
C THR A 50 31.78 -3.55 7.67
N GLY A 51 32.02 -2.68 8.64
CA GLY A 51 31.59 -1.29 8.65
C GLY A 51 32.39 -0.38 7.72
N ASP A 52 32.16 0.92 7.84
CA ASP A 52 32.78 1.96 7.03
C ASP A 52 34.28 2.10 7.33
N SER A 53 35.06 2.34 6.28
CA SER A 53 36.47 2.71 6.39
C SER A 53 36.68 4.23 6.36
N THR A 54 35.66 4.96 5.91
CA THR A 54 35.69 6.41 5.64
C THR A 54 35.90 7.27 6.89
N ALA A 55 36.37 8.51 6.70
CA ALA A 55 36.54 9.48 7.78
C ALA A 55 35.21 10.01 8.34
N LEU A 56 34.14 9.96 7.53
CA LEU A 56 32.81 10.44 7.90
C LEU A 56 32.23 9.67 9.10
N SER A 57 32.34 8.35 9.09
CA SER A 57 31.85 7.49 10.18
C SER A 57 32.56 7.78 11.51
N ARG A 58 33.88 8.00 11.45
CA ARG A 58 34.70 8.35 12.63
C ARG A 58 34.36 9.73 13.17
N GLN A 59 34.11 10.70 12.29
CA GLN A 59 33.75 12.05 12.70
C GLN A 59 32.36 12.11 13.35
N ILE A 60 31.38 11.39 12.81
CA ILE A 60 30.04 11.28 13.42
C ILE A 60 30.13 10.63 14.79
N LEU A 61 30.87 9.51 14.93
CA LEU A 61 31.08 8.89 16.24
C LEU A 61 31.77 9.85 17.22
N THR A 62 32.80 10.56 16.77
CA THR A 62 33.52 11.51 17.63
C THR A 62 32.60 12.62 18.15
N ASN A 63 31.66 13.11 17.33
CA ASN A 63 30.68 14.10 17.77
C ASN A 63 29.73 13.52 18.83
N ILE A 64 29.21 12.30 18.62
CA ILE A 64 28.35 11.61 19.60
C ILE A 64 29.09 11.38 20.93
N LEU A 65 30.36 10.97 20.87
CA LEU A 65 31.18 10.75 22.06
C LEU A 65 31.52 12.07 22.76
N ARG A 66 31.71 13.16 22.00
CA ARG A 66 31.92 14.50 22.55
C ARG A 66 30.69 14.99 23.32
N ASP A 67 29.49 14.74 22.80
CA ASP A 67 28.23 15.05 23.49
C ASP A 67 28.09 14.26 24.81
N SER A 68 28.75 13.10 24.88
CA SER A 68 28.85 12.26 26.10
C SER A 68 30.02 12.63 27.02
N GLY A 69 30.75 13.72 26.74
CA GLY A 69 31.88 14.21 27.53
C GLY A 69 33.22 13.53 27.25
N LEU A 70 33.31 12.67 26.22
CA LEU A 70 34.54 11.99 25.81
C LEU A 70 35.17 12.71 24.62
N VAL A 71 36.44 13.12 24.76
CA VAL A 71 37.20 13.73 23.65
C VAL A 71 38.17 12.69 23.11
N LEU A 72 37.90 12.21 21.91
CA LEU A 72 38.75 11.28 21.16
C LEU A 72 39.17 11.92 19.84
N ASP A 73 40.36 11.59 19.34
CA ASP A 73 40.73 11.91 17.96
C ASP A 73 40.05 10.90 17.02
N PRO A 74 39.39 11.33 15.93
CA PRO A 74 38.82 10.42 14.94
C PRO A 74 39.81 9.37 14.40
N LYS A 75 41.11 9.63 14.47
CA LYS A 75 42.17 8.69 14.05
C LYS A 75 42.33 7.48 14.98
N ASP A 76 41.96 7.63 16.25
CA ASP A 76 42.07 6.58 17.27
C ASP A 76 40.93 5.55 17.16
N LEU A 77 39.91 5.86 16.35
CA LEU A 77 38.79 4.98 16.08
C LEU A 77 39.11 4.02 14.93
N THR A 78 39.02 2.72 15.22
CA THR A 78 39.19 1.67 14.21
C THR A 78 37.99 1.64 13.26
N GLY A 79 38.27 1.90 11.98
CA GLY A 79 37.29 1.72 10.90
C GLY A 79 36.86 0.25 10.77
N GLY A 80 35.67 0.01 10.25
CA GLY A 80 35.15 -1.34 10.03
C GLY A 80 34.29 -1.92 11.16
N ASN A 81 34.25 -1.34 12.36
CA ASN A 81 33.30 -1.77 13.42
C ASN A 81 32.02 -0.92 13.48
N ILE A 82 31.94 0.10 12.62
CA ILE A 82 30.93 1.16 12.67
C ILE A 82 30.52 1.50 11.25
N ALA A 83 29.23 1.74 11.00
CA ALA A 83 28.72 2.21 9.72
C ALA A 83 27.75 3.38 9.90
N VAL A 84 27.86 4.38 9.03
CA VAL A 84 26.89 5.48 8.89
C VAL A 84 25.74 4.98 8.05
N VAL A 85 24.53 5.16 8.56
CA VAL A 85 23.32 4.64 7.94
C VAL A 85 22.25 5.69 7.78
N MET A 86 21.44 5.54 6.74
CA MET A 86 20.14 6.18 6.60
C MET A 86 19.12 5.28 7.29
N VAL A 87 18.36 5.86 8.20
CA VAL A 87 17.24 5.19 8.86
C VAL A 87 15.96 5.82 8.33
N THR A 88 15.04 4.99 7.86
CA THR A 88 13.72 5.41 7.39
C THR A 88 12.64 4.67 8.15
N ALA A 89 11.54 5.34 8.44
CA ALA A 89 10.36 4.73 9.05
C ALA A 89 9.10 5.40 8.49
N GLU A 90 7.95 4.75 8.61
CA GLU A 90 6.66 5.34 8.25
C GLU A 90 5.84 5.57 9.52
N LEU A 91 5.56 6.84 9.82
CA LEU A 91 4.67 7.21 10.91
C LEU A 91 3.22 7.08 10.41
N GLY A 92 2.48 6.12 10.96
CA GLY A 92 1.08 5.93 10.60
C GLY A 92 0.20 7.12 11.05
N PRO A 93 -0.94 7.38 10.38
CA PRO A 93 -1.83 8.52 10.65
C PRO A 93 -2.48 8.55 12.04
N PHE A 94 -2.41 7.43 12.76
CA PHE A 94 -2.96 7.24 14.10
C PHE A 94 -1.91 6.70 15.09
N ALA A 95 -0.64 6.77 14.72
CA ALA A 95 0.44 6.41 15.63
C ALA A 95 0.45 7.39 16.82
N ARG A 96 0.57 6.84 18.03
CA ARG A 96 0.56 7.62 19.27
C ARG A 96 1.94 7.62 19.90
N GLU A 97 2.19 8.61 20.74
CA GLU A 97 3.39 8.64 21.59
C GLU A 97 3.55 7.31 22.35
N GLY A 98 4.77 6.79 22.36
CA GLY A 98 5.13 5.51 22.96
C GLY A 98 4.81 4.27 22.09
N SER A 99 4.13 4.43 20.95
CA SER A 99 3.95 3.31 20.01
C SER A 99 5.26 2.97 19.30
N GLN A 100 5.42 1.71 18.93
CA GLN A 100 6.57 1.22 18.16
C GLN A 100 6.19 1.10 16.69
N ILE A 101 7.08 1.58 15.83
CA ILE A 101 7.01 1.44 14.38
C ILE A 101 8.27 0.75 13.86
N ASP A 102 8.14 0.08 12.73
CA ASP A 102 9.29 -0.54 12.08
C ASP A 102 10.21 0.53 11.47
N ALA A 103 11.51 0.27 11.50
CA ALA A 103 12.50 1.11 10.85
C ALA A 103 13.35 0.28 9.90
N ASP A 104 13.63 0.83 8.73
CA ASP A 104 14.58 0.28 7.77
C ASP A 104 15.89 1.07 7.84
N VAL A 105 16.99 0.35 7.65
CA VAL A 105 18.34 0.88 7.79
C VAL A 105 19.14 0.52 6.55
N SER A 106 19.78 1.52 5.95
CA SER A 106 20.61 1.35 4.76
C SER A 106 21.96 2.03 4.96
N ALA A 107 23.06 1.35 4.65
CA ALA A 107 24.39 1.95 4.70
C ALA A 107 24.49 3.13 3.71
N ILE A 108 25.01 4.27 4.18
CA ILE A 108 25.34 5.43 3.35
C ILE A 108 26.79 5.36 2.86
N GLY A 109 27.67 4.80 3.70
CA GLY A 109 29.10 4.68 3.44
C GLY A 109 29.49 3.44 2.62
N ASP A 110 30.71 2.98 2.87
CA ASP A 110 31.35 1.86 2.19
C ASP A 110 31.29 0.54 2.99
N ALA A 111 30.45 0.49 4.02
CA ALA A 111 30.18 -0.74 4.77
C ALA A 111 29.81 -1.90 3.85
N LYS A 112 30.45 -3.04 4.06
CA LYS A 112 30.22 -4.29 3.33
C LYS A 112 29.00 -5.04 3.85
N SER A 113 28.68 -4.90 5.14
CA SER A 113 27.55 -5.59 5.78
C SER A 113 27.15 -4.89 7.08
N LEU A 114 25.83 -4.81 7.32
CA LEU A 114 25.23 -4.37 8.57
C LEU A 114 24.89 -5.54 9.52
N GLN A 115 25.29 -6.76 9.17
CA GLN A 115 24.97 -7.97 9.94
C GLN A 115 25.47 -7.89 11.38
N GLY A 116 24.59 -8.18 12.33
CA GLY A 116 24.93 -8.22 13.76
C GLY A 116 25.15 -6.83 14.38
N GLY A 117 24.97 -5.76 13.61
CA GLY A 117 25.09 -4.39 14.09
C GLY A 117 23.90 -3.96 14.94
N ILE A 118 24.14 -2.96 15.79
CA ILE A 118 23.13 -2.28 16.59
C ILE A 118 23.07 -0.82 16.17
N LEU A 119 21.89 -0.34 15.81
CA LEU A 119 21.62 1.08 15.57
C LEU A 119 21.55 1.82 16.92
N LEU A 120 22.37 2.86 17.05
CA LEU A 120 22.30 3.79 18.17
C LEU A 120 21.04 4.67 18.09
N PRO A 121 20.53 5.19 19.22
CA PRO A 121 19.39 6.11 19.24
C PRO A 121 19.53 7.22 18.21
N THR A 122 18.65 7.19 17.20
CA THR A 122 18.71 8.05 16.02
C THR A 122 17.39 8.80 15.89
N PRO A 123 17.37 10.14 15.98
CA PRO A 123 16.16 10.91 15.78
C PRO A 123 15.69 10.84 14.32
N LEU A 124 14.43 10.45 14.11
CA LEU A 124 13.78 10.35 12.82
C LEU A 124 12.88 11.57 12.62
N LYS A 125 13.18 12.32 11.56
CA LYS A 125 12.54 13.59 11.26
C LYS A 125 11.55 13.46 10.12
N GLY A 126 10.45 14.20 10.22
CA GLY A 126 9.53 14.41 9.11
C GLY A 126 10.11 15.35 8.05
N LEU A 127 9.33 15.58 6.99
CA LEU A 127 9.71 16.52 5.93
C LEU A 127 9.76 17.98 6.41
N ASP A 128 9.09 18.29 7.51
CA ASP A 128 9.09 19.59 8.20
C ASP A 128 10.33 19.81 9.08
N GLY A 129 11.16 18.77 9.28
CA GLY A 129 12.37 18.81 10.10
C GLY A 129 12.16 18.57 11.60
N GLN A 130 10.91 18.36 12.05
CA GLN A 130 10.60 18.00 13.44
C GLN A 130 10.89 16.51 13.67
N VAL A 131 11.26 16.16 14.91
CA VAL A 131 11.52 14.75 15.30
C VAL A 131 10.21 14.13 15.76
N TYR A 132 9.80 13.06 15.08
CA TYR A 132 8.55 12.35 15.40
C TYR A 132 8.79 11.00 16.07
N ALA A 133 9.94 10.39 15.83
CA ALA A 133 10.30 9.10 16.41
C ALA A 133 11.81 8.99 16.66
N VAL A 134 12.21 8.07 17.51
CA VAL A 134 13.62 7.71 17.74
C VAL A 134 13.82 6.24 17.40
N GLY A 135 14.65 5.98 16.39
CA GLY A 135 15.04 4.64 15.95
C GLY A 135 16.23 4.10 16.72
N GLN A 136 16.16 2.86 17.19
CA GLN A 136 17.25 2.14 17.87
C GLN A 136 17.05 0.62 17.80
N GLY A 137 18.12 -0.14 17.97
CA GLY A 137 18.04 -1.59 18.17
C GLY A 137 18.88 -2.41 17.19
N GLY A 138 18.76 -3.73 17.31
CA GLY A 138 19.52 -4.68 16.49
C GLY A 138 19.06 -4.68 15.03
N VAL A 139 20.01 -4.59 14.10
CA VAL A 139 19.73 -4.62 12.66
C VAL A 139 19.62 -6.07 12.20
N SER A 140 18.44 -6.44 11.71
CA SER A 140 18.20 -7.73 11.07
C SER A 140 18.32 -7.59 9.56
N ILE A 141 19.26 -8.32 8.94
CA ILE A 141 19.43 -8.33 7.49
C ILE A 141 18.82 -9.60 6.88
N GLY A 142 18.23 -9.49 5.69
CA GLY A 142 17.66 -10.63 4.95
C GLY A 142 18.60 -11.26 3.93
N GLY A 143 19.84 -10.77 3.81
CA GLY A 143 20.80 -11.18 2.80
C GLY A 143 21.95 -12.02 3.33
N TRP A 144 22.39 -12.99 2.52
CA TRP A 144 23.57 -13.80 2.80
C TRP A 144 24.36 -14.04 1.52
N THR A 145 25.68 -14.09 1.68
CA THR A 145 26.63 -14.43 0.62
C THR A 145 27.34 -15.70 1.04
N ALA A 146 27.34 -16.71 0.17
CA ALA A 146 28.23 -17.85 0.29
C ALA A 146 29.26 -17.78 -0.83
N SER A 147 30.53 -17.83 -0.45
CA SER A 147 31.66 -17.82 -1.36
C SER A 147 32.44 -19.12 -1.21
N GLY A 148 32.61 -19.84 -2.31
CA GLY A 148 33.57 -20.92 -2.49
C GLY A 148 34.75 -20.47 -3.35
N GLU A 149 35.74 -21.35 -3.52
CA GLU A 149 37.02 -21.07 -4.18
C GLU A 149 36.88 -20.56 -5.63
N ASN A 150 35.77 -20.88 -6.32
CA ASN A 150 35.49 -20.46 -7.70
C ASN A 150 34.06 -19.91 -7.93
N ALA A 151 33.24 -19.70 -6.90
CA ALA A 151 31.88 -19.19 -7.07
C ALA A 151 31.39 -18.43 -5.84
N SER A 152 30.76 -17.27 -6.04
CA SER A 152 30.00 -16.58 -5.01
C SER A 152 28.54 -16.52 -5.40
N ILE A 153 27.65 -16.90 -4.47
CA ILE A 153 26.21 -16.73 -4.61
C ILE A 153 25.79 -15.70 -3.58
N THR A 154 25.31 -14.55 -4.04
CA THR A 154 24.76 -13.50 -3.18
C THR A 154 23.25 -13.43 -3.42
N LYS A 155 22.47 -13.58 -2.35
CA LYS A 155 21.01 -13.39 -2.37
C LYS A 155 20.65 -12.23 -1.44
N ASN A 156 20.02 -11.20 -2.00
CA ASN A 156 19.73 -9.89 -1.37
C ASN A 156 20.99 -9.05 -1.04
N HIS A 157 20.80 -7.86 -0.48
CA HIS A 157 21.87 -6.92 -0.13
C HIS A 157 22.17 -6.98 1.38
N GLN A 158 23.45 -7.10 1.75
CA GLN A 158 23.89 -7.13 3.17
C GLN A 158 24.02 -5.74 3.80
N THR A 159 23.92 -4.69 2.98
CA THR A 159 24.01 -3.28 3.36
C THR A 159 22.66 -2.66 3.73
N VAL A 160 21.59 -3.45 3.69
CA VAL A 160 20.22 -3.05 4.04
C VAL A 160 19.69 -4.02 5.08
N GLY A 161 19.05 -3.48 6.12
CA GLY A 161 18.41 -4.25 7.17
C GLY A 161 17.14 -3.58 7.67
N ARG A 162 16.40 -4.32 8.49
CA ARG A 162 15.18 -3.86 9.15
C ARG A 162 15.32 -4.03 10.65
N ILE A 163 14.70 -3.13 11.41
CA ILE A 163 14.56 -3.17 12.85
C ILE A 163 13.06 -3.20 13.15
N PRO A 164 12.45 -4.38 13.31
CA PRO A 164 11.04 -4.51 13.65
C PRO A 164 10.76 -3.87 15.02
N GLY A 165 9.76 -2.99 15.09
CA GLY A 165 9.45 -2.20 16.29
C GLY A 165 10.60 -1.31 16.76
N GLY A 166 11.56 -1.02 15.89
CA GLY A 166 12.81 -0.35 16.23
C GLY A 166 12.71 1.14 16.47
N ALA A 167 11.61 1.78 16.06
CA ALA A 167 11.42 3.21 16.28
C ALA A 167 10.27 3.46 17.26
N ILE A 168 10.54 4.28 18.28
CA ILE A 168 9.55 4.70 19.27
C ILE A 168 9.05 6.07 18.88
N VAL A 169 7.73 6.25 18.80
CA VAL A 169 7.10 7.53 18.49
C VAL A 169 7.18 8.46 19.70
N GLU A 170 7.80 9.63 19.52
CA GLU A 170 7.95 10.67 20.54
C GLU A 170 6.93 11.80 20.36
N GLN A 171 6.49 12.03 19.12
CA GLN A 171 5.50 13.05 18.80
C GLN A 171 4.43 12.44 17.89
N GLU A 172 3.18 12.54 18.32
CA GLU A 172 2.05 12.13 17.49
C GLU A 172 1.82 13.12 16.34
N GLU A 173 1.55 12.59 15.16
CA GLU A 173 0.99 13.37 14.06
C GLU A 173 -0.41 12.83 13.77
N ILE A 174 -1.40 13.48 14.39
CA ILE A 174 -2.79 13.09 14.22
C ILE A 174 -3.26 13.57 12.84
N ALA A 175 -3.64 12.63 11.99
CA ALA A 175 -4.30 12.91 10.73
C ALA A 175 -5.43 13.92 10.90
N THR A 176 -5.33 15.06 10.21
CA THR A 176 -6.42 16.04 10.12
C THR A 176 -7.21 15.78 8.86
N PHE A 177 -8.39 15.17 9.02
CA PHE A 177 -9.25 14.74 7.91
C PHE A 177 -10.65 15.39 7.93
N ILE A 178 -10.89 16.31 8.87
CA ILE A 178 -12.14 17.05 9.01
C ILE A 178 -11.90 18.50 8.63
N GLU A 179 -12.58 18.96 7.59
CA GLU A 179 -12.57 20.35 7.14
C GLU A 179 -13.75 21.11 7.76
N TYR A 180 -13.51 22.36 8.16
CA TYR A 180 -14.54 23.26 8.66
C TYR A 180 -14.81 24.38 7.65
N ILE A 181 -16.00 24.38 7.05
CA ILE A 181 -16.39 25.35 6.00
C ILE A 181 -17.75 25.93 6.38
N ALA A 182 -17.83 27.25 6.50
CA ALA A 182 -19.07 27.97 6.81
C ALA A 182 -19.84 27.41 8.03
N GLY A 183 -19.13 26.95 9.07
CA GLY A 183 -19.72 26.38 10.28
C GLY A 183 -20.13 24.89 10.16
N HIS A 184 -19.92 24.27 9.01
CA HIS A 184 -20.16 22.85 8.78
C HIS A 184 -18.87 22.05 8.73
N ARG A 185 -18.98 20.76 9.08
CA ARG A 185 -17.87 19.80 9.07
C ARG A 185 -17.96 18.93 7.83
N PHE A 186 -16.83 18.71 7.16
CA PHE A 186 -16.75 17.87 5.96
C PHE A 186 -15.60 16.87 6.06
N ILE A 187 -15.79 15.73 5.43
CA ILE A 187 -14.77 14.71 5.16
C ILE A 187 -14.70 14.57 3.64
N THR A 188 -13.50 14.44 3.10
CA THR A 188 -13.32 14.20 1.67
C THR A 188 -12.88 12.75 1.45
N LEU A 189 -13.58 12.06 0.56
CA LEU A 189 -13.27 10.70 0.13
C LEU A 189 -12.63 10.76 -1.26
N ASN A 190 -11.47 10.14 -1.39
CA ASN A 190 -10.72 10.03 -2.64
C ASN A 190 -10.80 8.60 -3.17
N LEU A 191 -11.31 8.41 -4.38
CA LEU A 191 -11.34 7.12 -5.06
C LEU A 191 -9.92 6.71 -5.45
N ARG A 192 -9.59 5.44 -5.24
CA ARG A 192 -8.33 4.83 -5.70
C ARG A 192 -8.21 4.79 -7.22
N ASN A 193 -9.33 4.58 -7.90
CA ASN A 193 -9.43 4.63 -9.36
C ASN A 193 -10.47 5.69 -9.72
N SER A 194 -10.05 6.76 -10.40
CA SER A 194 -10.94 7.86 -10.76
C SER A 194 -11.94 7.43 -11.83
N ASP A 195 -13.23 7.52 -11.51
CA ASP A 195 -14.35 7.24 -12.40
C ASP A 195 -15.62 7.97 -11.92
N PHE A 196 -16.24 8.75 -12.82
CA PHE A 196 -17.44 9.53 -12.50
C PHE A 196 -18.64 8.64 -12.15
N SER A 197 -18.80 7.50 -12.82
CA SER A 197 -19.94 6.60 -12.58
C SER A 197 -19.87 5.99 -11.18
N THR A 198 -18.67 5.58 -10.77
CA THR A 198 -18.38 5.03 -9.45
C THR A 198 -18.53 6.12 -8.39
N ALA A 199 -17.98 7.31 -8.61
CA ALA A 199 -18.11 8.42 -7.67
C ALA A 199 -19.58 8.81 -7.41
N GLN A 200 -20.40 8.87 -8.47
CA GLN A 200 -21.83 9.15 -8.37
C GLN A 200 -22.58 8.07 -7.58
N ARG A 201 -22.31 6.79 -7.84
CA ARG A 201 -22.93 5.67 -7.09
C ARG A 201 -22.56 5.68 -5.61
N ILE A 202 -21.32 6.05 -5.28
CA ILE A 202 -20.90 6.22 -3.89
C ILE A 202 -21.67 7.36 -3.23
N SER A 203 -21.77 8.52 -3.89
CA SER A 203 -22.54 9.67 -3.39
C SER A 203 -23.99 9.27 -3.10
N GLU A 204 -24.67 8.61 -4.05
CA GLU A 204 -26.04 8.13 -3.90
C GLU A 204 -26.19 7.08 -2.78
N ALA A 205 -25.19 6.23 -2.57
CA ALA A 205 -25.19 5.26 -1.48
C ALA A 205 -25.08 5.94 -0.11
N ILE A 206 -24.27 6.99 0.00
CA ILE A 206 -24.13 7.78 1.22
C ILE A 206 -25.40 8.60 1.49
N GLU A 207 -25.97 9.22 0.45
CA GLU A 207 -27.21 10.01 0.56
C GLU A 207 -28.42 9.20 1.03
N LYS A 208 -28.46 7.89 0.74
CA LYS A 208 -29.50 6.99 1.26
C LYS A 208 -29.44 6.81 2.78
N ILE A 209 -28.27 7.01 3.40
CA ILE A 209 -28.07 6.88 4.84
C ILE A 209 -28.21 8.24 5.51
N TYR A 210 -27.61 9.27 4.91
CA TYR A 210 -27.63 10.64 5.39
C TYR A 210 -28.02 11.57 4.25
N GLU A 211 -29.24 12.11 4.28
CA GLU A 211 -29.75 13.02 3.25
C GLU A 211 -28.93 14.32 3.19
N ASP A 212 -28.74 14.87 1.98
CA ASP A 212 -27.97 16.11 1.72
C ASP A 212 -26.54 16.09 2.31
N SER A 213 -25.91 14.91 2.31
CA SER A 213 -24.60 14.72 2.92
C SER A 213 -23.46 14.50 1.94
N ALA A 214 -23.66 14.02 0.71
CA ALA A 214 -22.57 13.68 -0.19
C ALA A 214 -22.69 14.38 -1.54
N VAL A 215 -21.59 14.98 -2.00
CA VAL A 215 -21.51 15.66 -3.30
C VAL A 215 -20.25 15.22 -4.03
N VAL A 216 -20.41 14.77 -5.28
CA VAL A 216 -19.29 14.48 -6.17
C VAL A 216 -18.66 15.81 -6.63
N VAL A 217 -17.37 15.99 -6.36
CA VAL A 217 -16.61 17.18 -6.77
C VAL A 217 -15.99 16.95 -8.15
N ASP A 218 -15.40 15.78 -8.36
CA ASP A 218 -14.80 15.34 -9.63
C ASP A 218 -14.78 13.79 -9.72
N ALA A 219 -14.14 13.22 -10.75
CA ALA A 219 -14.10 11.77 -10.98
C ALA A 219 -13.41 10.98 -9.85
N GLY A 220 -12.60 11.62 -9.02
CA GLY A 220 -11.86 11.01 -7.93
C GLY A 220 -12.31 11.45 -6.54
N THR A 221 -13.12 12.50 -6.42
CA THR A 221 -13.31 13.20 -5.14
C THR A 221 -14.78 13.32 -4.79
N ILE A 222 -15.15 12.88 -3.60
CA ILE A 222 -16.49 13.02 -3.03
C ILE A 222 -16.37 13.77 -1.70
N LYS A 223 -17.14 14.85 -1.57
CA LYS A 223 -17.19 15.63 -0.34
C LYS A 223 -18.41 15.23 0.47
N VAL A 224 -18.19 14.83 1.72
CA VAL A 224 -19.22 14.34 2.62
C VAL A 224 -19.36 15.27 3.83
N LYS A 225 -20.52 15.90 3.98
CA LYS A 225 -20.92 16.73 5.13
C LYS A 225 -21.25 15.83 6.32
N ILE A 226 -20.65 16.12 7.47
CA ILE A 226 -21.00 15.47 8.73
C ILE A 226 -22.22 16.17 9.32
N PRO A 227 -23.35 15.46 9.57
CA PRO A 227 -24.52 16.04 10.22
C PRO A 227 -24.19 16.70 11.57
N GLY A 228 -24.94 17.74 11.93
CA GLY A 228 -24.68 18.55 13.13
C GLY A 228 -24.87 17.76 14.43
N GLU A 229 -25.73 16.74 14.40
CA GLU A 229 -26.09 15.90 15.54
C GLU A 229 -24.96 14.96 15.97
N ILE A 230 -24.00 14.69 15.08
CA ILE A 230 -22.90 13.76 15.34
C ILE A 230 -21.86 14.44 16.22
N SER A 231 -21.71 13.98 17.45
CA SER A 231 -20.66 14.45 18.37
C SER A 231 -19.27 14.06 17.89
N ARG A 232 -18.22 14.60 18.52
CA ARG A 232 -16.83 14.27 18.16
C ARG A 232 -16.54 12.77 18.31
N GLU A 233 -17.11 12.15 19.33
CA GLU A 233 -16.97 10.73 19.64
C GLU A 233 -17.72 9.85 18.62
N GLY A 234 -18.81 10.36 18.04
CA GLY A 234 -19.61 9.66 17.03
C GLY A 234 -19.02 9.65 15.61
N ILE A 235 -17.97 10.44 15.35
CA ILE A 235 -17.37 10.58 14.02
C ILE A 235 -16.82 9.25 13.50
N SER A 236 -16.25 8.42 14.37
CA SER A 236 -15.76 7.09 13.97
C SER A 236 -16.89 6.20 13.46
N GLY A 237 -18.05 6.21 14.12
CA GLY A 237 -19.22 5.46 13.68
C GLY A 237 -19.83 6.04 12.41
N PHE A 238 -19.81 7.37 12.25
CA PHE A 238 -20.22 8.01 11.00
C PHE A 238 -19.39 7.55 9.81
N ILE A 239 -18.05 7.57 9.93
CA ILE A 239 -17.13 7.11 8.88
C ILE A 239 -17.38 5.64 8.53
N ASP A 240 -17.54 4.78 9.54
CA ASP A 240 -17.83 3.36 9.32
C ASP A 240 -19.16 3.17 8.57
N ASN A 241 -20.21 3.90 8.96
CA ASN A 241 -21.52 3.83 8.32
C ASN A 241 -21.50 4.28 6.85
N ILE A 242 -20.79 5.36 6.51
CA ILE A 242 -20.71 5.84 5.11
C ILE A 242 -19.79 4.97 4.23
N THR A 243 -18.87 4.20 4.82
CA THR A 243 -17.91 3.36 4.07
C THR A 243 -18.25 1.87 4.03
N THR A 244 -19.27 1.44 4.78
CA THR A 244 -19.79 0.07 4.80
C THR A 244 -20.54 -0.35 3.53
N PRO A 245 -21.36 0.50 2.87
CA PRO A 245 -22.17 0.07 1.73
C PRO A 245 -21.35 -0.48 0.56
N ASP A 246 -21.96 -1.43 -0.14
CA ASP A 246 -21.43 -2.02 -1.36
C ASP A 246 -21.90 -1.22 -2.59
N VAL A 247 -20.98 -0.91 -3.50
CA VAL A 247 -21.27 -0.16 -4.73
C VAL A 247 -20.71 -0.87 -5.97
N LYS A 248 -21.46 -0.84 -7.07
CA LYS A 248 -20.97 -1.34 -8.37
C LYS A 248 -19.88 -0.42 -8.88
N VAL A 249 -18.67 -0.94 -8.99
CA VAL A 249 -17.51 -0.20 -9.50
C VAL A 249 -17.36 -0.41 -11.01
N ASP A 250 -16.86 0.62 -11.68
CA ASP A 250 -16.34 0.49 -13.03
C ASP A 250 -14.81 0.39 -12.94
N VAL A 251 -14.24 -0.67 -13.52
CA VAL A 251 -12.79 -0.91 -13.46
C VAL A 251 -12.23 -0.80 -14.87
N PRO A 252 -11.23 0.07 -15.11
CA PRO A 252 -10.64 0.19 -16.43
C PRO A 252 -9.97 -1.13 -16.85
N ALA A 253 -9.91 -1.37 -18.16
CA ALA A 253 -9.17 -2.49 -18.73
C ALA A 253 -7.66 -2.30 -18.51
N VAL A 254 -7.00 -3.16 -17.73
CA VAL A 254 -5.56 -3.04 -17.41
C VAL A 254 -4.80 -4.27 -17.90
N VAL A 255 -3.64 -4.04 -18.55
CA VAL A 255 -2.67 -5.08 -18.92
C VAL A 255 -1.33 -4.76 -18.27
N VAL A 256 -0.80 -5.68 -17.46
CA VAL A 256 0.49 -5.53 -16.78
C VAL A 256 1.50 -6.50 -17.39
N ILE A 257 2.68 -6.00 -17.77
CA ILE A 257 3.76 -6.80 -18.35
C ILE A 257 4.97 -6.74 -17.42
N ASN A 258 5.44 -7.91 -16.97
CA ASN A 258 6.71 -8.03 -16.26
C ASN A 258 7.79 -8.52 -17.24
N GLU A 259 8.61 -7.59 -17.73
CA GLU A 259 9.66 -7.89 -18.71
C GLU A 259 10.73 -8.84 -18.18
N ARG A 260 10.99 -8.86 -16.86
CA ARG A 260 12.00 -9.73 -16.24
C ARG A 260 11.53 -11.19 -16.15
N THR A 261 10.25 -11.42 -15.92
CA THR A 261 9.67 -12.78 -15.81
C THR A 261 8.94 -13.22 -17.07
N GLY A 262 8.73 -12.33 -18.03
CA GLY A 262 7.89 -12.56 -19.22
C GLY A 262 6.41 -12.76 -18.89
N THR A 263 5.95 -12.31 -17.71
CA THR A 263 4.58 -12.53 -17.25
C THR A 263 3.68 -11.40 -17.70
N ILE A 264 2.59 -11.73 -18.41
CA ILE A 264 1.54 -10.77 -18.80
C ILE A 264 0.29 -11.10 -18.00
N VAL A 265 -0.22 -10.12 -17.25
CA VAL A 265 -1.50 -10.22 -16.54
C VAL A 265 -2.49 -9.33 -17.27
N VAL A 266 -3.56 -9.93 -17.76
CA VAL A 266 -4.63 -9.25 -18.50
C VAL A 266 -5.86 -9.16 -17.61
N GLY A 267 -6.35 -7.95 -17.39
CA GLY A 267 -7.57 -7.70 -16.63
C GLY A 267 -8.82 -8.20 -17.35
N GLU A 268 -9.85 -8.53 -16.57
CA GLU A 268 -11.14 -9.07 -17.04
C GLU A 268 -11.80 -8.23 -18.15
N ASN A 269 -11.68 -6.90 -18.07
CA ASN A 269 -12.31 -5.96 -18.99
C ASN A 269 -11.49 -5.68 -20.27
N VAL A 270 -10.40 -6.43 -20.52
CA VAL A 270 -9.57 -6.25 -21.72
C VAL A 270 -10.10 -7.10 -22.87
N GLY A 271 -10.69 -6.44 -23.88
CA GLY A 271 -11.03 -7.09 -25.15
C GLY A 271 -9.80 -7.30 -26.02
N ILE A 272 -9.44 -8.56 -26.31
CA ILE A 272 -8.37 -8.89 -27.27
C ILE A 272 -9.02 -9.18 -28.62
N SER A 273 -8.73 -8.36 -29.63
CA SER A 273 -9.12 -8.67 -31.01
C SER A 273 -8.25 -9.80 -31.57
N ALA A 274 -8.82 -10.62 -32.47
CA ALA A 274 -8.09 -11.71 -33.10
C ALA A 274 -6.85 -11.20 -33.84
N VAL A 275 -5.67 -11.36 -33.23
CA VAL A 275 -4.38 -11.02 -33.84
C VAL A 275 -3.39 -12.14 -33.52
N ALA A 276 -2.66 -12.59 -34.53
CA ALA A 276 -1.63 -13.62 -34.37
C ALA A 276 -0.34 -12.96 -33.84
N ILE A 277 0.05 -13.27 -32.61
CA ILE A 277 1.31 -12.81 -32.00
C ILE A 277 2.26 -14.01 -31.95
N SER A 278 3.37 -13.94 -32.68
CA SER A 278 4.45 -14.93 -32.61
C SER A 278 5.60 -14.35 -31.79
N GLN A 279 5.67 -14.72 -30.50
CA GLN A 279 6.86 -14.60 -29.68
C GLN A 279 7.16 -15.97 -29.06
N GLY A 280 8.36 -16.48 -29.30
CA GLY A 280 8.70 -17.92 -29.29
C GLY A 280 8.44 -18.72 -28.01
N SER A 281 8.17 -18.10 -26.86
CA SER A 281 7.89 -18.81 -25.60
C SER A 281 6.63 -18.33 -24.85
N LEU A 282 5.76 -17.52 -25.47
CA LEU A 282 4.54 -17.05 -24.82
C LEU A 282 3.42 -18.11 -24.92
N VAL A 283 3.11 -18.79 -23.82
CA VAL A 283 1.95 -19.71 -23.73
C VAL A 283 0.80 -18.98 -23.04
N VAL A 284 -0.14 -18.48 -23.84
CA VAL A 284 -1.38 -17.87 -23.33
C VAL A 284 -2.36 -18.98 -22.98
N LYS A 285 -2.68 -19.17 -21.68
CA LYS A 285 -3.76 -20.04 -21.23
C LYS A 285 -5.01 -19.20 -20.96
N ILE A 286 -5.92 -19.19 -21.93
CA ILE A 286 -7.26 -18.62 -21.76
C ILE A 286 -8.11 -19.72 -21.12
N LYS A 287 -8.64 -19.48 -19.91
CA LYS A 287 -9.60 -20.39 -19.26
C LYS A 287 -10.99 -19.86 -19.51
N GLU A 288 -11.56 -20.17 -20.67
CA GLU A 288 -12.97 -19.95 -20.95
C GLU A 288 -13.79 -20.91 -20.10
N THR A 289 -14.79 -20.38 -19.38
CA THR A 289 -15.78 -21.22 -18.71
C THR A 289 -16.94 -21.37 -19.68
N GLU A 290 -16.88 -22.39 -20.54
CA GLU A 290 -17.98 -22.73 -21.45
C GLU A 290 -19.23 -23.04 -20.61
N THR A 291 -20.25 -22.21 -20.73
CA THR A 291 -21.54 -22.47 -20.09
C THR A 291 -22.38 -23.23 -21.10
N VAL A 292 -22.31 -24.57 -21.04
CA VAL A 292 -23.14 -25.42 -21.90
C VAL A 292 -24.58 -25.35 -21.39
N SER A 293 -25.45 -24.65 -22.13
CA SER A 293 -26.90 -24.69 -21.91
C SER A 293 -27.47 -25.88 -22.66
N GLN A 294 -27.70 -26.99 -21.96
CA GLN A 294 -28.40 -28.14 -22.51
C GLN A 294 -29.87 -28.08 -22.07
N PRO A 295 -30.80 -27.59 -22.91
CA PRO A 295 -32.20 -27.66 -22.57
C PRO A 295 -32.61 -29.13 -22.59
N VAL A 296 -32.92 -29.68 -21.41
CA VAL A 296 -33.48 -31.03 -21.31
C VAL A 296 -34.92 -30.97 -21.82
N ALA A 297 -35.11 -31.15 -23.13
CA ALA A 297 -36.42 -31.43 -23.70
C ALA A 297 -36.82 -32.86 -23.28
N PRO A 298 -37.99 -33.10 -22.65
CA PRO A 298 -38.29 -34.43 -22.10
C PRO A 298 -38.54 -35.53 -23.15
N PHE A 299 -38.59 -35.22 -24.46
CA PHE A 299 -38.96 -36.19 -25.49
C PHE A 299 -38.40 -35.89 -26.90
N SER A 300 -37.08 -35.88 -27.10
CA SER A 300 -36.54 -36.01 -28.47
C SER A 300 -35.11 -36.58 -28.53
N ASP A 301 -34.95 -37.70 -29.23
CA ASP A 301 -33.67 -38.26 -29.65
C ASP A 301 -33.08 -37.44 -30.81
N ALA A 302 -32.49 -36.28 -30.51
CA ALA A 302 -31.43 -35.61 -31.30
C ALA A 302 -31.24 -34.16 -30.78
N GLY A 303 -30.50 -33.99 -29.68
CA GLY A 303 -29.98 -32.68 -29.28
C GLY A 303 -28.64 -32.43 -29.96
N THR A 304 -28.61 -31.70 -31.07
CA THR A 304 -27.36 -31.14 -31.61
C THR A 304 -26.85 -30.09 -30.63
N THR A 305 -25.62 -30.27 -30.15
CA THR A 305 -24.95 -29.30 -29.27
C THR A 305 -24.40 -28.19 -30.14
N GLU A 306 -24.93 -26.97 -30.01
CA GLU A 306 -24.29 -25.77 -30.55
C GLU A 306 -23.54 -25.03 -29.45
N ARG A 307 -22.35 -24.54 -29.80
CA ARG A 307 -21.51 -23.68 -28.95
C ARG A 307 -21.99 -22.23 -29.09
N VAL A 308 -22.02 -21.51 -27.97
CA VAL A 308 -22.16 -20.04 -27.94
C VAL A 308 -20.88 -19.46 -27.36
#